data_AF-H5TGX4-F1
#
_entry.id   AF-H5TGX4-F1
#
_cell.length_a   1.000
_cell.length_b   1.000
_cell.length_c   1.000
_cell.angle_alpha   90.00
_cell.angle_beta   90.00
_cell.angle_gamma   90.00
#
_symmetry.space_group_name_H-M   'P 1'
#
loop_
_entity.id
_entity.type
_entity.pdbx_description
1 polymer ?
#
loop_
_entity_poly.entity_id
_entity_poly.type
_entity_poly.pdbx_seq_one_letter_code
_entity_poly.pdbx_strand_id
1 'polypeptide(L)'
;MWTRTVATVNDDLPSFSEILTRMVTTAAIEVGMSQVTGQPPNPGSVVQVLADGMMERRRAKAETFVGDLVERVGEDALLAAIERDPERDALLWAAIQAVMASGLEAKRVYLGQVVANALVSDEAIDEAQLIVAALSDVDGPHVRALARLAATDTNEGFESVVGEQSVPVLATLLRVGALLPLGSIIDGGDGVGTINLPEPGQMGVSGVTEFGRMLLASLREAGLIEP
;
A
#
# COMPACT_ATOMS: atom_id res chain seq x y z
N MET A 1 -31.00 -4.34 49.49
CA MET A 1 -31.11 -5.47 48.55
C MET A 1 -31.30 -4.87 47.16
N TRP A 2 -30.21 -4.63 46.44
CA TRP A 2 -30.22 -3.94 45.16
C TRP A 2 -30.21 -4.97 44.04
N THR A 3 -31.32 -5.10 43.32
CA THR A 3 -31.41 -5.89 42.09
C THR A 3 -30.69 -5.15 40.98
N ARG A 4 -29.57 -5.72 40.53
CA ARG A 4 -28.76 -5.24 39.41
C ARG A 4 -29.46 -5.65 38.12
N THR A 5 -30.06 -4.69 37.42
CA THR A 5 -30.56 -4.86 36.05
C THR A 5 -29.35 -5.09 35.16
N VAL A 6 -29.20 -6.31 34.63
CA VAL A 6 -28.25 -6.62 33.57
C VAL A 6 -28.80 -5.98 32.30
N ALA A 7 -28.18 -4.89 31.85
CA ALA A 7 -28.42 -4.38 30.51
C ALA A 7 -27.94 -5.44 29.52
N THR A 8 -28.86 -5.93 28.70
CA THR A 8 -28.56 -6.75 27.52
C THR A 8 -27.63 -5.94 26.62
N VAL A 9 -26.43 -6.47 26.38
CA VAL A 9 -25.51 -5.97 25.36
C VAL A 9 -26.26 -5.95 24.04
N ASN A 10 -26.16 -4.81 23.34
CA ASN A 10 -26.94 -4.47 22.17
C ASN A 10 -26.47 -5.32 20.97
N ASP A 11 -27.33 -6.20 20.44
CA ASP A 11 -27.11 -7.03 19.23
C ASP A 11 -27.19 -6.24 17.90
N ASP A 12 -27.11 -4.90 17.96
CA ASP A 12 -27.31 -4.00 16.81
C ASP A 12 -26.00 -3.50 16.17
N LEU A 13 -24.86 -4.15 16.45
CA LEU A 13 -23.62 -3.83 15.73
C LEU A 13 -23.71 -4.39 14.30
N PRO A 14 -23.57 -3.55 13.26
CA PRO A 14 -23.60 -4.01 11.88
C PRO A 14 -22.50 -5.05 11.69
N SER A 15 -22.81 -6.14 11.00
CA SER A 15 -21.82 -7.18 10.76
C SER A 15 -20.63 -6.57 10.02
N PHE A 16 -19.42 -7.11 10.21
CA PHE A 16 -18.24 -6.59 9.52
C PHE A 16 -18.41 -6.56 7.99
N SER A 17 -19.20 -7.49 7.45
CA SER A 17 -19.64 -7.49 6.04
C SER A 17 -20.46 -6.25 5.64
N GLU A 18 -21.26 -5.70 6.55
CA GLU A 18 -22.02 -4.46 6.35
C GLU A 18 -21.13 -3.22 6.47
N ILE A 19 -20.12 -3.24 7.35
CA ILE A 19 -19.10 -2.17 7.44
C ILE A 19 -18.28 -2.13 6.15
N LEU A 20 -17.81 -3.28 5.68
CA LEU A 20 -17.13 -3.41 4.39
C LEU A 20 -18.04 -3.00 3.24
N THR A 21 -19.31 -3.41 3.26
CA THR A 21 -20.27 -2.99 2.23
C THR A 21 -20.46 -1.49 2.25
N ARG A 22 -20.54 -0.84 3.42
CA ARG A 22 -20.64 0.64 3.56
C ARG A 22 -19.37 1.36 3.10
N MET A 23 -18.19 0.85 3.44
CA MET A 23 -16.91 1.40 3.01
C MET A 23 -16.72 1.27 1.48
N VAL A 24 -17.03 0.10 0.92
CA VAL A 24 -16.97 -0.16 -0.53
C VAL A 24 -18.03 0.64 -1.30
N THR A 25 -19.26 0.76 -0.78
CA THR A 25 -20.29 1.61 -1.41
C THR A 25 -19.93 3.09 -1.34
N THR A 26 -19.30 3.58 -0.28
CA THR A 26 -18.83 4.97 -0.20
C THR A 26 -17.81 5.28 -1.31
N ALA A 27 -16.86 4.38 -1.55
CA ALA A 27 -15.91 4.50 -2.67
C ALA A 27 -16.59 4.42 -4.05
N ALA A 28 -17.68 3.65 -4.18
CA ALA A 28 -18.47 3.59 -5.42
C ALA A 28 -19.32 4.85 -5.67
N ILE A 29 -19.80 5.50 -4.60
CA ILE A 29 -20.62 6.72 -4.68
C ILE A 29 -19.82 7.91 -5.22
N GLU A 30 -18.53 8.04 -4.87
CA GLU A 30 -17.67 9.12 -5.39
C GLU A 30 -17.46 9.05 -6.92
N VAL A 31 -17.49 7.84 -7.50
CA VAL A 31 -17.35 7.64 -8.95
C VAL A 31 -18.70 7.77 -9.68
N GLY A 32 -19.82 7.59 -8.98
CA GLY A 32 -21.15 7.45 -9.56
C GLY A 32 -22.01 8.73 -9.67
N MET A 33 -21.69 9.83 -8.97
CA MET A 33 -22.62 10.98 -8.85
C MET A 33 -22.63 11.99 -10.03
N SER A 34 -22.16 11.62 -11.22
CA SER A 34 -22.18 12.53 -12.38
C SER A 34 -23.43 12.46 -13.27
N GLN A 35 -24.35 11.49 -13.14
CA GLN A 35 -25.42 11.33 -14.15
C GLN A 35 -26.80 11.06 -13.57
N VAL A 36 -27.46 12.12 -13.10
CA VAL A 36 -28.93 12.17 -13.00
C VAL A 36 -29.43 13.44 -13.69
N THR A 37 -29.52 13.43 -15.02
CA THR A 37 -30.48 14.21 -15.80
C THR A 37 -30.63 13.57 -17.18
N GLY A 38 -31.88 13.30 -17.59
CA GLY A 38 -32.21 12.39 -18.68
C GLY A 38 -31.62 12.74 -20.06
N GLN A 39 -30.99 11.76 -20.70
CA GLN A 39 -30.63 11.76 -22.13
C GLN A 39 -30.76 10.34 -22.75
N PRO A 40 -30.95 10.25 -24.08
CA PRO A 40 -31.35 9.03 -24.83
C PRO A 40 -30.31 7.89 -24.76
N PRO A 41 -30.62 6.65 -25.21
CA PRO A 41 -29.77 5.47 -25.02
C PRO A 41 -28.33 5.74 -25.49
N ASN A 42 -27.46 5.87 -24.50
CA ASN A 42 -26.13 6.46 -24.61
C ASN A 42 -25.13 5.33 -24.96
N PRO A 43 -24.00 5.60 -25.65
CA PRO A 43 -22.79 4.75 -25.67
C PRO A 43 -22.25 4.33 -24.27
N GLY A 44 -22.95 4.71 -23.20
CA GLY A 44 -22.71 4.32 -21.83
C GLY A 44 -22.85 2.84 -21.50
N SER A 45 -23.43 1.97 -22.35
CA SER A 45 -23.55 0.54 -21.99
C SER A 45 -22.20 -0.18 -21.93
N VAL A 46 -21.29 0.08 -22.87
CA VAL A 46 -19.94 -0.52 -22.86
C VAL A 46 -19.10 0.09 -21.75
N VAL A 47 -19.20 1.42 -21.55
CA VAL A 47 -18.48 2.11 -20.47
C VAL A 47 -18.99 1.66 -19.09
N GLN A 48 -20.29 1.47 -18.92
CA GLN A 48 -20.90 0.95 -17.69
C GLN A 48 -20.48 -0.49 -17.44
N VAL A 49 -20.58 -1.39 -18.42
CA VAL A 49 -20.15 -2.79 -18.25
C VAL A 49 -18.65 -2.89 -17.91
N LEU A 50 -17.82 -2.04 -18.50
CA LEU A 50 -16.39 -1.98 -18.18
C LEU A 50 -16.15 -1.42 -16.77
N ALA A 51 -16.88 -0.36 -16.38
CA ALA A 51 -16.81 0.23 -15.05
C ALA A 51 -17.28 -0.76 -13.97
N ASP A 52 -18.42 -1.41 -14.19
CA ASP A 52 -18.98 -2.45 -13.30
C ASP A 52 -17.98 -3.59 -13.13
N GLY A 53 -17.41 -4.09 -14.23
CA GLY A 53 -16.39 -5.13 -14.18
C GLY A 53 -15.10 -4.70 -13.47
N MET A 54 -14.70 -3.42 -13.55
CA MET A 54 -13.56 -2.89 -12.80
C MET A 54 -13.87 -2.78 -11.31
N MET A 55 -15.05 -2.29 -10.95
CA MET A 55 -15.49 -2.15 -9.56
C MET A 55 -15.66 -3.52 -8.90
N GLU A 56 -16.23 -4.49 -9.61
CA GLU A 56 -16.37 -5.87 -9.13
C GLU A 56 -15.00 -6.49 -8.82
N ARG A 57 -14.01 -6.33 -9.71
CA ARG A 57 -12.65 -6.79 -9.45
C ARG A 57 -12.00 -6.10 -8.25
N ARG A 58 -12.24 -4.81 -8.05
CA ARG A 58 -11.71 -4.08 -6.89
C ARG A 58 -12.36 -4.59 -5.60
N ARG A 59 -13.68 -4.75 -5.61
CA ARG A 59 -14.46 -5.30 -4.51
C ARG A 59 -13.97 -6.69 -4.12
N ALA A 60 -13.84 -7.61 -5.08
CA ALA A 60 -13.35 -8.96 -4.84
C ALA A 60 -11.95 -8.99 -4.19
N LYS A 61 -11.05 -8.07 -4.60
CA LYS A 61 -9.73 -7.95 -3.96
C LYS A 61 -9.82 -7.46 -2.52
N ALA A 62 -10.67 -6.48 -2.24
CA ALA A 62 -10.89 -5.98 -0.89
C ALA A 62 -11.50 -7.07 0.01
N GLU A 63 -12.51 -7.79 -0.48
CA GLU A 63 -13.14 -8.90 0.25
C GLU A 63 -12.14 -10.02 0.55
N THR A 64 -11.32 -10.41 -0.44
CA THR A 64 -10.27 -11.42 -0.24
C THR A 64 -9.26 -10.96 0.81
N PHE A 65 -8.73 -9.73 0.67
CA PHE A 65 -7.75 -9.17 1.61
C PHE A 65 -8.27 -9.10 3.04
N VAL A 66 -9.52 -8.66 3.20
CA VAL A 66 -10.14 -8.56 4.51
C VAL A 66 -10.46 -9.94 5.09
N GLY A 67 -10.90 -10.90 4.26
CA GLY A 67 -11.04 -12.29 4.65
C GLY A 67 -9.72 -12.87 5.19
N ASP A 68 -8.62 -12.67 4.46
CA ASP A 68 -7.28 -13.09 4.89
C ASP A 68 -6.85 -12.45 6.21
N LEU A 69 -7.20 -11.18 6.45
CA LEU A 69 -6.93 -10.50 7.71
C LEU A 69 -7.73 -11.10 8.87
N VAL A 70 -9.02 -11.37 8.66
CA VAL A 70 -9.89 -12.01 9.66
C VAL A 70 -9.37 -13.40 10.02
N GLU A 71 -8.92 -14.19 9.02
CA GLU A 71 -8.32 -15.51 9.28
C GLU A 71 -7.03 -15.43 10.11
N ARG A 72 -6.23 -14.37 9.94
CA ARG A 72 -4.94 -14.19 10.64
C ARG A 72 -5.08 -13.60 12.04
N VAL A 73 -5.96 -12.62 12.19
CA VAL A 73 -6.11 -11.80 13.42
C VAL A 73 -7.25 -12.30 14.29
N GLY A 74 -8.31 -12.82 13.68
CA GLY A 74 -9.60 -13.07 14.31
C GLY A 74 -10.53 -11.86 14.19
N GLU A 75 -11.81 -12.09 13.89
CA GLU A 75 -12.81 -11.04 13.67
C GLU A 75 -12.97 -10.11 14.88
N ASP A 76 -13.16 -10.68 16.08
CA ASP A 76 -13.34 -9.90 17.31
C ASP A 76 -12.10 -9.04 17.64
N ALA A 77 -10.91 -9.59 17.43
CA ALA A 77 -9.66 -8.87 17.68
C ALA A 77 -9.43 -7.74 16.67
N LEU A 78 -9.79 -7.97 15.40
CA LEU A 78 -9.75 -6.97 14.34
C LEU A 78 -10.68 -5.80 14.66
N LEU A 79 -11.94 -6.08 15.01
CA LEU A 79 -12.93 -5.08 15.40
C LEU A 79 -12.47 -4.30 16.64
N ALA A 80 -12.03 -5.00 17.68
CA ALA A 80 -11.52 -4.35 18.89
C ALA A 80 -10.30 -3.45 18.61
N ALA A 81 -9.42 -3.85 17.68
CA ALA A 81 -8.25 -3.06 17.32
C ALA A 81 -8.64 -1.74 16.64
N ILE A 82 -9.55 -1.76 15.68
CA ILE A 82 -9.99 -0.55 14.96
C ILE A 82 -10.88 0.37 15.81
N GLU A 83 -11.70 -0.19 16.70
CA GLU A 83 -12.54 0.61 17.61
C GLU A 83 -11.72 1.32 18.69
N ARG A 84 -10.67 0.65 19.18
CA ARG A 84 -9.80 1.19 20.25
C ARG A 84 -8.84 2.26 19.74
N ASP A 85 -8.44 2.18 18.47
CA ASP A 85 -7.36 2.98 17.91
C ASP A 85 -7.69 3.49 16.49
N PRO A 86 -8.03 4.79 16.36
CA PRO A 86 -8.33 5.41 15.07
C PRO A 86 -7.18 5.33 14.04
N GLU A 87 -5.93 5.23 14.49
CA GLU A 87 -4.79 5.10 13.58
C GLU A 87 -4.74 3.73 12.92
N ARG A 88 -5.20 2.68 13.62
CA ARG A 88 -5.34 1.32 13.07
C ARG A 88 -6.47 1.22 12.06
N ASP A 89 -7.59 1.91 12.31
CA ASP A 89 -8.68 2.03 11.34
C ASP A 89 -8.19 2.72 10.05
N ALA A 90 -7.47 3.84 10.19
CA ALA A 90 -6.88 4.55 9.05
C ALA A 90 -5.86 3.70 8.29
N LEU A 91 -5.01 2.94 9.00
CA LEU A 91 -4.05 2.00 8.40
C LEU A 91 -4.78 0.92 7.58
N LEU A 92 -5.81 0.30 8.16
CA LEU A 92 -6.61 -0.72 7.48
C LEU A 92 -7.26 -0.14 6.22
N TRP A 93 -7.86 1.05 6.32
CA TRP A 93 -8.48 1.72 5.17
C TRP A 93 -7.48 2.04 4.06
N ALA A 94 -6.29 2.56 4.40
CA ALA A 94 -5.23 2.82 3.43
C ALA A 94 -4.76 1.54 2.72
N ALA A 95 -4.61 0.45 3.47
CA ALA A 95 -4.22 -0.83 2.90
C ALA A 95 -5.28 -1.41 1.96
N ILE A 96 -6.57 -1.32 2.32
CA ILE A 96 -7.68 -1.74 1.45
C ILE A 96 -7.63 -0.98 0.12
N GLN A 97 -7.43 0.34 0.15
CA GLN A 97 -7.29 1.15 -1.06
C GLN A 97 -6.08 0.71 -1.91
N ALA A 98 -4.93 0.48 -1.29
CA ALA A 98 -3.71 0.02 -1.97
C ALA A 98 -3.92 -1.35 -2.64
N VAL A 99 -4.62 -2.26 -1.97
CA VAL A 99 -4.96 -3.60 -2.46
C VAL A 99 -5.91 -3.53 -3.67
N MET A 100 -6.96 -2.72 -3.58
CA MET A 100 -7.92 -2.53 -4.68
C MET A 100 -7.23 -1.99 -5.94
N ALA A 101 -6.34 -1.02 -5.76
CA ALA A 101 -5.57 -0.41 -6.85
C ALA A 101 -4.53 -1.37 -7.45
N SER A 102 -3.95 -2.26 -6.64
CA SER A 102 -2.81 -3.07 -7.06
C SER A 102 -3.17 -4.19 -8.04
N GLY A 103 -2.40 -4.31 -9.12
CA GLY A 103 -2.38 -5.48 -10.00
C GLY A 103 -1.52 -6.64 -9.49
N LEU A 104 -0.73 -6.45 -8.43
CA LEU A 104 0.30 -7.39 -7.99
C LEU A 104 -0.18 -8.21 -6.79
N GLU A 105 -0.25 -9.53 -6.92
CA GLU A 105 -0.71 -10.42 -5.85
C GLU A 105 0.22 -10.42 -4.64
N ALA A 106 1.53 -10.56 -4.85
CA ALA A 106 2.51 -10.53 -3.78
C ALA A 106 2.47 -9.23 -2.95
N LYS A 107 2.18 -8.08 -3.59
CA LYS A 107 1.98 -6.80 -2.89
C LYS A 107 0.76 -6.86 -1.98
N ARG A 108 -0.34 -7.49 -2.41
CA ARG A 108 -1.54 -7.68 -1.57
C ARG A 108 -1.25 -8.60 -0.39
N VAL A 109 -0.54 -9.71 -0.62
CA VAL A 109 -0.12 -10.65 0.44
C VAL A 109 0.75 -9.95 1.47
N TYR A 110 1.76 -9.20 1.03
CA TYR A 110 2.67 -8.49 1.93
C TYR A 110 1.96 -7.36 2.71
N LEU A 111 1.08 -6.59 2.05
CA LEU A 111 0.21 -5.64 2.74
C LEU A 111 -0.63 -6.32 3.84
N GLY A 112 -1.15 -7.51 3.57
CA GLY A 112 -1.94 -8.28 4.53
C GLY A 112 -1.12 -8.68 5.75
N GLN A 113 0.13 -9.12 5.55
CA GLN A 113 1.04 -9.47 6.64
C GLN A 113 1.38 -8.25 7.51
N VAL A 114 1.75 -7.13 6.89
CA VAL A 114 2.11 -5.89 7.60
C VAL A 114 0.94 -5.38 8.45
N VAL A 115 -0.26 -5.33 7.86
CA VAL A 115 -1.46 -4.85 8.54
C VAL A 115 -1.89 -5.82 9.64
N ALA A 116 -1.89 -7.13 9.40
CA ALA A 116 -2.22 -8.12 10.42
C ALA A 116 -1.30 -8.00 11.64
N ASN A 117 0.01 -7.89 11.42
CA ASN A 117 0.99 -7.71 12.50
C ASN A 117 0.75 -6.42 13.27
N ALA A 118 0.48 -5.30 12.59
CA ALA A 118 0.22 -4.01 13.22
C ALA A 118 -1.06 -4.01 14.06
N LEU A 119 -2.10 -4.74 13.63
CA LEU A 119 -3.38 -4.80 14.32
C LEU A 119 -3.30 -5.55 15.66
N VAL A 120 -2.49 -6.61 15.73
CA VAL A 120 -2.30 -7.42 16.94
C VAL A 120 -1.16 -6.93 17.83
N SER A 121 -0.32 -6.02 17.34
CA SER A 121 0.79 -5.48 18.11
C SER A 121 0.30 -4.47 19.15
N ASP A 122 0.99 -4.45 20.30
CA ASP A 122 0.87 -3.38 21.30
C ASP A 122 1.90 -2.25 21.07
N GLU A 123 2.77 -2.40 20.06
CA GLU A 123 3.75 -1.40 19.66
C GLU A 123 3.14 -0.32 18.75
N ALA A 124 3.91 0.75 18.52
CA ALA A 124 3.53 1.81 17.61
C ALA A 124 3.48 1.31 16.16
N ILE A 125 2.53 1.80 15.37
CA ILE A 125 2.26 1.32 14.01
C ILE A 125 2.90 2.19 12.92
N ASP A 126 3.78 3.14 13.28
CA ASP A 126 4.41 4.08 12.35
C ASP A 126 5.11 3.37 11.18
N GLU A 127 5.84 2.29 11.47
CA GLU A 127 6.52 1.51 10.44
C GLU A 127 5.53 0.86 9.48
N ALA A 128 4.44 0.29 9.99
CA ALA A 128 3.39 -0.29 9.16
C ALA A 128 2.72 0.77 8.27
N GLN A 129 2.46 1.97 8.82
CA GLN A 129 1.94 3.10 8.05
C GLN A 129 2.90 3.54 6.93
N LEU A 130 4.20 3.62 7.21
CA LEU A 130 5.23 3.94 6.21
C LEU A 130 5.30 2.88 5.11
N ILE A 131 5.26 1.58 5.47
CA ILE A 131 5.26 0.48 4.51
C ILE A 131 4.00 0.52 3.64
N VAL A 132 2.81 0.70 4.23
CA VAL A 132 1.55 0.79 3.48
C VAL A 132 1.56 2.01 2.55
N ALA A 133 2.05 3.17 3.00
CA ALA A 133 2.19 4.36 2.17
C ALA A 133 3.15 4.11 0.99
N ALA A 134 4.33 3.56 1.24
CA ALA A 134 5.30 3.24 0.19
C ALA A 134 4.74 2.23 -0.81
N LEU A 135 4.10 1.16 -0.32
CA LEU A 135 3.49 0.16 -1.18
C LEU A 135 2.35 0.73 -1.99
N SER A 136 1.58 1.69 -1.48
CA SER A 136 0.48 2.33 -2.23
C SER A 136 0.97 2.97 -3.53
N ASP A 137 2.20 3.49 -3.54
CA ASP A 137 2.82 4.17 -4.68
C ASP A 137 3.67 3.27 -5.59
N VAL A 138 4.07 2.10 -5.09
CA VAL A 138 4.96 1.16 -5.81
C VAL A 138 4.13 0.13 -6.59
N ASP A 139 4.41 0.01 -7.90
CA ASP A 139 3.73 -0.92 -8.80
C ASP A 139 4.75 -1.68 -9.66
N GLY A 140 4.28 -2.54 -10.57
CA GLY A 140 5.11 -3.47 -11.33
C GLY A 140 6.37 -2.86 -11.96
N PRO A 141 6.30 -1.71 -12.66
CA PRO A 141 7.48 -1.03 -13.18
C PRO A 141 8.48 -0.62 -12.09
N HIS A 142 7.99 -0.08 -10.97
CA HIS A 142 8.80 0.33 -9.82
C HIS A 142 9.51 -0.88 -9.19
N VAL A 143 8.79 -1.98 -8.98
CA VAL A 143 9.36 -3.20 -8.39
C VAL A 143 10.43 -3.82 -9.29
N ARG A 144 10.19 -3.89 -10.60
CA ARG A 144 11.19 -4.39 -11.56
C ARG A 144 12.43 -3.50 -11.60
N ALA A 145 12.26 -2.19 -11.62
CA ALA A 145 13.37 -1.24 -11.59
C ALA A 145 14.19 -1.39 -10.30
N LEU A 146 13.51 -1.43 -9.15
CA LEU A 146 14.13 -1.62 -7.85
C LEU A 146 14.92 -2.94 -7.78
N ALA A 147 14.36 -4.03 -8.30
CA ALA A 147 15.04 -5.33 -8.35
C ALA A 147 16.34 -5.29 -9.19
N ARG A 148 16.29 -4.63 -10.36
CA ARG A 148 17.46 -4.45 -11.22
C ARG A 148 18.53 -3.58 -10.56
N LEU A 149 18.12 -2.49 -9.92
CA LEU A 149 19.02 -1.59 -9.19
C LEU A 149 19.68 -2.30 -8.01
N ALA A 150 18.91 -3.05 -7.21
CA ALA A 150 19.44 -3.79 -6.06
C ALA A 150 20.43 -4.89 -6.45
N ALA A 151 20.28 -5.48 -7.64
CA ALA A 151 21.21 -6.49 -8.16
C ALA A 151 22.56 -5.90 -8.60
N THR A 152 22.61 -4.60 -8.92
CA THR A 152 23.84 -3.92 -9.38
C THR A 152 24.42 -2.95 -8.36
N ASP A 153 23.79 -2.77 -7.20
CA ASP A 153 24.15 -1.78 -6.18
C ASP A 153 25.57 -1.93 -5.59
N THR A 154 26.19 -3.10 -5.74
CA THR A 154 27.57 -3.37 -5.28
C THR A 154 28.57 -3.55 -6.42
N ASN A 155 28.15 -3.37 -7.67
CA ASN A 155 28.91 -3.71 -8.87
C ASN A 155 29.17 -2.49 -9.76
N GLU A 156 30.23 -2.56 -10.57
CA GLU A 156 30.37 -1.66 -11.72
C GLU A 156 29.15 -1.84 -12.64
N GLY A 157 28.42 -0.75 -12.88
CA GLY A 157 27.22 -0.77 -13.72
C GLY A 157 25.94 -0.24 -13.08
N PHE A 158 25.94 0.10 -11.78
CA PHE A 158 24.78 0.74 -11.13
C PHE A 158 24.31 1.99 -11.88
N GLU A 159 25.23 2.90 -12.21
CA GLU A 159 24.93 4.13 -12.96
C GLU A 159 24.28 3.86 -14.34
N SER A 160 24.72 2.81 -15.02
CA SER A 160 24.12 2.39 -16.30
C SER A 160 22.67 1.95 -16.10
N VAL A 161 22.38 1.15 -15.07
CA VAL A 161 21.02 0.70 -14.77
C VAL A 161 20.12 1.86 -14.36
N VAL A 162 20.65 2.83 -13.60
CA VAL A 162 19.94 4.08 -13.27
C VAL A 162 19.59 4.84 -14.54
N GLY A 163 20.55 5.00 -15.47
CA GLY A 163 20.34 5.69 -16.75
C GLY A 163 19.31 5.04 -17.68
N GLU A 164 19.05 3.74 -17.51
CA GLU A 164 18.02 3.01 -18.25
C GLU A 164 16.61 3.15 -17.65
N GLN A 165 16.48 3.61 -16.40
CA GLN A 165 15.17 3.79 -15.78
C GLN A 165 14.53 5.11 -16.23
N SER A 166 13.20 5.11 -16.34
CA SER A 166 12.49 6.35 -16.59
C SER A 166 12.50 7.26 -15.36
N VAL A 167 12.58 8.56 -15.59
CA VAL A 167 12.56 9.58 -14.51
C VAL A 167 11.36 9.41 -13.55
N PRO A 168 10.11 9.14 -14.01
CA PRO A 168 8.99 8.93 -13.10
C PRO A 168 9.15 7.71 -12.18
N VAL A 169 9.80 6.65 -12.66
CA VAL A 169 10.07 5.44 -11.85
C VAL A 169 11.09 5.76 -10.77
N LEU A 170 12.20 6.41 -11.12
CA LEU A 170 13.23 6.82 -10.15
C LEU A 170 12.67 7.82 -9.13
N ALA A 171 11.87 8.79 -9.58
CA ALA A 171 11.24 9.79 -8.71
C ALA A 171 10.34 9.12 -7.66
N THR A 172 9.55 8.12 -8.08
CA THR A 172 8.67 7.38 -7.18
C THR A 172 9.49 6.58 -6.17
N LEU A 173 10.52 5.86 -6.63
CA LEU A 173 11.38 5.07 -5.76
C LEU A 173 12.18 5.92 -4.76
N LEU A 174 12.62 7.13 -5.14
CA LEU A 174 13.21 8.11 -4.22
C LEU A 174 12.19 8.64 -3.22
N ARG A 175 10.99 8.99 -3.69
CA ARG A 175 9.92 9.54 -2.84
C ARG A 175 9.48 8.57 -1.75
N VAL A 176 9.42 7.27 -2.06
CA VAL A 176 9.10 6.23 -1.07
C VAL A 176 10.32 5.80 -0.24
N GLY A 177 11.47 6.42 -0.43
CA GLY A 177 12.69 6.13 0.34
C GLY A 177 13.35 4.79 0.00
N ALA A 178 13.05 4.18 -1.17
CA ALA A 178 13.67 2.93 -1.61
C ALA A 178 15.06 3.14 -2.24
N LEU A 179 15.39 4.38 -2.63
CA LEU A 179 16.67 4.75 -3.25
C LEU A 179 17.35 5.85 -2.45
N LEU A 180 18.69 5.85 -2.49
CA LEU A 180 19.54 6.89 -1.93
C LEU A 180 19.80 7.97 -2.99
N PRO A 181 19.48 9.25 -2.74
CA PRO A 181 19.81 10.32 -3.67
C PRO A 181 21.34 10.54 -3.72
N LEU A 182 21.87 10.78 -4.91
CA LEU A 182 23.27 11.18 -5.11
C LEU A 182 23.51 12.49 -4.36
N GLY A 183 24.56 12.54 -3.54
CA GLY A 183 24.83 13.64 -2.61
C GLY A 183 24.39 13.38 -1.17
N SER A 184 23.75 12.24 -0.88
CA SER A 184 23.62 11.74 0.50
C SER A 184 24.97 11.19 0.98
N ILE A 185 25.70 12.02 1.71
CA ILE A 185 26.95 11.64 2.37
C ILE A 185 26.59 11.02 3.71
N ILE A 186 26.89 9.74 3.90
CA ILE A 186 27.06 9.13 5.22
C ILE A 186 28.26 8.19 5.13
N ASP A 187 29.48 8.68 5.36
CA ASP A 187 30.23 8.29 6.56
C ASP A 187 31.49 9.16 6.80
N GLY A 188 31.88 9.22 8.07
CA GLY A 188 32.69 10.25 8.72
C GLY A 188 34.20 10.23 8.47
N GLY A 189 34.81 11.39 8.77
CA GLY A 189 36.25 11.62 8.78
C GLY A 189 36.52 13.07 9.16
N ASP A 190 36.32 13.99 8.21
CA ASP A 190 36.73 15.38 8.36
C ASP A 190 35.68 16.37 7.81
N GLY A 191 34.62 16.57 8.58
CA GLY A 191 33.99 17.90 8.77
C GLY A 191 33.21 18.60 7.66
N VAL A 192 33.34 18.31 6.36
CA VAL A 192 32.53 18.97 5.32
C VAL A 192 32.23 18.01 4.17
N GLY A 193 31.04 17.42 4.20
CA GLY A 193 30.52 16.70 3.05
C GLY A 193 30.12 17.68 1.94
N THR A 194 30.78 17.63 0.80
CA THR A 194 30.38 18.41 -0.39
C THR A 194 29.19 17.75 -1.07
N ILE A 195 28.02 18.38 -1.02
CA ILE A 195 26.85 17.96 -1.78
C ILE A 195 27.14 18.22 -3.27
N ASN A 196 27.45 17.17 -4.04
CA ASN A 196 27.40 17.25 -5.49
C ASN A 196 25.94 17.26 -5.92
N LEU A 197 25.44 18.45 -6.27
CA LEU A 197 24.14 18.58 -6.91
C LEU A 197 24.27 17.99 -8.33
N PRO A 198 23.48 16.95 -8.68
CA PRO A 198 23.54 16.39 -10.01
C PRO A 198 23.12 17.43 -11.06
N GLU A 199 23.62 17.29 -12.29
CA GLU A 199 23.29 18.21 -13.38
C GLU A 199 21.77 18.31 -13.58
N PRO A 200 21.23 19.48 -13.98
CA PRO A 200 19.82 19.61 -14.30
C PRO A 200 19.40 18.59 -15.37
N GLY A 201 18.55 17.63 -14.98
CA GLY A 201 18.10 16.53 -15.84
C GLY A 201 18.68 15.16 -15.48
N GLN A 202 19.65 15.09 -14.56
CA GLN A 202 20.13 13.83 -13.99
C GLN A 202 19.57 13.68 -12.58
N MET A 203 18.68 12.70 -12.40
CA MET A 203 18.25 12.28 -11.07
C MET A 203 19.33 11.35 -10.54
N GLY A 204 20.30 11.90 -9.83
CA GLY A 204 21.38 11.12 -9.26
C GLY A 204 20.85 10.18 -8.18
N VAL A 205 21.17 8.90 -8.29
CA VAL A 205 20.93 7.87 -7.27
C VAL A 205 22.29 7.25 -6.93
N SER A 206 22.61 7.14 -5.65
CA SER A 206 23.89 6.55 -5.17
C SER A 206 23.76 5.09 -4.73
N GLY A 207 22.53 4.61 -4.50
CA GLY A 207 22.29 3.21 -4.20
C GLY A 207 20.86 2.88 -3.79
N VAL A 208 20.65 1.66 -3.31
CA VAL A 208 19.37 1.17 -2.76
C VAL A 208 19.43 1.20 -1.23
N THR A 209 18.42 1.81 -0.60
CA THR A 209 18.34 1.89 0.87
C THR A 209 18.09 0.52 1.50
N GLU A 210 18.32 0.40 2.81
CA GLU A 210 17.92 -0.78 3.59
C GLU A 210 16.41 -1.05 3.45
N PHE A 211 15.59 0.01 3.54
CA PHE A 211 14.15 -0.07 3.30
C PHE A 211 13.82 -0.63 1.91
N GLY A 212 14.49 -0.16 0.86
CA GLY A 212 14.30 -0.68 -0.50
C GLY A 212 14.67 -2.16 -0.64
N ARG A 213 15.72 -2.60 0.04
CA ARG A 213 16.15 -4.00 0.06
C ARG A 213 15.18 -4.88 0.86
N MET A 214 14.72 -4.43 2.01
CA MET A 214 13.69 -5.08 2.81
C MET A 214 12.39 -5.24 1.99
N LEU A 215 11.95 -4.17 1.32
CA LEU A 215 10.77 -4.20 0.45
C LEU A 215 10.89 -5.26 -0.64
N LEU A 216 12.04 -5.37 -1.31
CA LEU A 216 12.29 -6.40 -2.31
C LEU A 216 12.29 -7.81 -1.71
N ALA A 217 12.91 -8.00 -0.54
CA ALA A 217 12.96 -9.28 0.14
C ALA A 217 11.55 -9.78 0.47
N SER A 218 10.71 -8.92 1.04
CA SER A 218 9.32 -9.27 1.36
C SER A 218 8.47 -9.55 0.11
N LEU A 219 8.67 -8.78 -0.97
CA LEU A 219 7.97 -9.02 -2.23
C LEU A 219 8.42 -10.32 -2.93
N ARG A 220 9.69 -10.72 -2.76
CA ARG A 220 10.21 -12.02 -3.24
C ARG A 220 9.62 -13.17 -2.45
N GLU A 221 9.58 -13.06 -1.13
CA GLU A 221 8.97 -14.07 -0.25
C GLU A 221 7.49 -14.27 -0.58
N ALA A 222 6.78 -13.18 -0.91
CA ALA A 222 5.40 -13.23 -1.38
C ALA A 222 5.22 -13.66 -2.85
N GLY A 223 6.30 -14.02 -3.55
CA GLY A 223 6.26 -14.69 -4.87
C GLY A 223 6.28 -13.79 -6.12
N LEU A 224 6.67 -12.50 -6.02
CA LEU A 224 6.63 -11.59 -7.18
C LEU A 224 7.83 -11.67 -8.12
N ILE A 225 9.00 -12.04 -7.60
CA ILE A 225 10.28 -11.97 -8.31
C ILE A 225 10.99 -13.31 -8.07
N GLU A 226 11.31 -14.04 -9.16
CA GLU A 226 12.19 -15.21 -9.07
C GLU A 226 13.57 -14.78 -8.52
N PRO A 227 14.23 -15.62 -7.70
CA PRO A 227 15.45 -15.27 -6.98
C PRO A 227 16.56 -14.68 -7.87
#